data_AF-A0A2G9UGR5-F1
#
_entry.id   AF-A0A2G9UGR5-F1
#
_cell.length_a   1.000
_cell.length_b   1.000
_cell.length_c   1.000
_cell.angle_alpha   90.00
_cell.angle_beta   90.00
_cell.angle_gamma   90.00
#
_symmetry.space_group_name_H-M   'P 1'
#
loop_
_entity.id
_entity.type
_entity.pdbx_description
1 polymer ?
#
loop_
_entity_poly.entity_id
_entity_poly.type
_entity_poly.pdbx_seq_one_letter_code
_entity_poly.pdbx_strand_id
1 'polypeptide(L)'
;MRRCVLGVPAYLRYTRLYSQLKPFSASALQLQARVKKGAVATTTTNPVVESLRYERKSPIEHILLRPDTYVGSTALAEYTDAWVVSEDGQSCVQMPLSYSPALLKIFDEILVNAADNKQRDPEMNELRVDIDQ
;
A
#
# COMPACT_ATOMS: atom_id res chain seq x y z
N MET A 1 33.38 2.86 11.28
CA MET A 1 33.71 3.78 12.38
C MET A 1 32.49 3.92 13.29
N ARG A 2 32.73 3.85 14.61
CA ARG A 2 31.73 3.73 15.68
C ARG A 2 30.89 5.01 15.88
N ARG A 3 29.63 4.85 16.31
CA ARG A 3 29.11 5.44 17.56
C ARG A 3 27.72 4.88 17.91
N CYS A 4 27.67 4.11 18.99
CA CYS A 4 26.47 3.99 19.84
C CYS A 4 26.36 5.25 20.72
N VAL A 5 25.15 5.77 20.92
CA VAL A 5 24.76 6.52 22.12
C VAL A 5 23.32 6.11 22.49
N LEU A 6 23.16 5.66 23.72
CA LEU A 6 21.93 5.22 24.38
C LEU A 6 21.03 6.42 24.74
N GLY A 7 19.71 6.22 24.79
CA GLY A 7 18.79 7.02 25.61
C GLY A 7 17.45 7.41 24.95
N VAL A 8 16.42 6.61 25.18
CA VAL A 8 14.97 6.92 25.05
C VAL A 8 14.48 7.38 26.45
N PRO A 9 13.36 8.12 26.70
CA PRO A 9 12.30 8.60 25.80
C PRO A 9 11.99 10.11 25.90
N ALA A 10 11.50 10.72 24.81
CA ALA A 10 10.73 11.95 24.87
C ALA A 10 9.61 11.91 23.82
N TYR A 11 8.52 11.24 24.18
CA TYR A 11 7.20 11.57 23.65
C TYR A 11 6.93 13.07 23.90
N LEU A 12 6.20 13.71 23.00
CA LEU A 12 5.84 15.14 22.94
C LEU A 12 6.86 16.05 22.24
N ARG A 13 6.94 15.96 20.91
CA ARG A 13 7.35 17.09 20.05
C ARG A 13 6.92 16.96 18.59
N TYR A 14 5.68 16.52 18.33
CA TYR A 14 5.12 16.48 16.98
C TYR A 14 3.69 17.03 16.94
N THR A 15 3.49 18.27 17.41
CA THR A 15 2.20 18.98 17.31
C THR A 15 2.36 20.40 16.76
N ARG A 16 3.30 20.62 15.81
CA ARG A 16 3.52 21.94 15.22
C ARG A 16 3.82 21.99 13.72
N LEU A 17 3.39 20.98 12.95
CA LEU A 17 3.49 20.99 11.47
C LEU A 17 2.20 20.65 10.73
N TYR A 18 1.05 20.59 11.41
CA TYR A 18 -0.26 20.38 10.78
C TYR A 18 -1.22 21.56 10.98
N SER A 19 -0.72 22.80 10.93
CA SER A 19 -1.55 24.01 11.04
C SER A 19 -1.71 24.79 9.73
N GLN A 20 -1.47 24.16 8.58
CA GLN A 20 -1.70 24.79 7.27
C GLN A 20 -2.39 23.82 6.31
N LEU A 21 -3.44 23.14 6.77
CA LEU A 21 -4.44 22.62 5.86
C LEU A 21 -5.21 23.83 5.30
N LYS A 22 -4.74 24.37 4.19
CA LYS A 22 -5.57 25.26 3.37
C LYS A 22 -6.79 24.45 2.95
N PRO A 23 -8.03 24.91 3.22
CA PRO A 23 -9.20 24.22 2.74
C PRO A 23 -9.16 24.24 1.20
N PHE A 24 -8.96 23.06 0.60
CA PHE A 24 -9.05 22.83 -0.84
C PHE A 24 -10.53 22.84 -1.26
N SER A 25 -11.25 23.92 -0.95
CA SER A 25 -12.66 24.12 -1.28
C SER A 25 -12.87 25.35 -2.18
N ALA A 26 -11.81 26.10 -2.49
CA ALA A 26 -11.92 27.34 -3.28
C ALA A 26 -11.91 27.12 -4.81
N SER A 27 -11.83 25.89 -5.32
CA SER A 27 -11.77 25.62 -6.76
C SER A 27 -13.13 25.64 -7.45
N ALA A 28 -14.21 25.27 -6.76
CA ALA A 28 -15.56 25.23 -7.33
C ALA A 28 -16.11 26.63 -7.65
N LEU A 29 -15.87 27.61 -6.77
CA LEU A 29 -16.30 29.00 -6.95
C LEU A 29 -15.54 29.72 -8.08
N GLN A 30 -14.25 29.43 -8.24
CA GLN A 30 -13.43 30.02 -9.29
C GLN A 30 -13.76 29.47 -10.69
N LEU A 31 -14.19 28.21 -10.79
CA LEU A 31 -14.65 27.62 -12.05
C LEU A 31 -15.97 28.27 -12.54
N GLN A 32 -16.89 28.54 -11.61
CA GLN A 32 -18.20 29.14 -11.93
C GLN A 32 -18.08 30.57 -12.47
N ALA A 33 -17.04 31.32 -12.10
CA ALA A 33 -16.84 32.71 -12.56
C ALA A 33 -16.40 32.82 -14.03
N ARG A 34 -15.77 31.78 -14.60
CA ARG A 34 -15.30 31.79 -16.01
C ARG A 34 -16.39 31.44 -17.03
N VAL A 35 -17.49 30.80 -16.61
CA VAL A 35 -18.56 30.34 -17.51
C VAL A 35 -19.49 31.48 -17.99
N LYS A 36 -19.49 32.65 -17.34
CA LYS A 36 -20.43 33.75 -17.66
C LYS A 36 -20.05 34.62 -18.87
N LYS A 37 -18.92 34.41 -19.56
CA LYS A 37 -18.55 35.17 -20.77
C LYS A 37 -18.48 34.26 -21.99
N GLY A 38 -19.58 34.17 -22.74
CA GLY A 38 -19.63 33.53 -24.06
C GLY A 38 -20.67 32.43 -24.15
N ALA A 39 -21.93 32.80 -24.42
CA ALA A 39 -22.97 31.85 -24.76
C ALA A 39 -22.84 31.48 -26.24
N VAL A 40 -22.36 30.25 -26.53
CA VAL A 40 -22.53 29.58 -27.82
C VAL A 40 -23.21 28.25 -27.53
N ALA A 41 -24.35 28.02 -28.19
CA ALA A 41 -25.12 26.80 -28.09
C ALA A 41 -24.35 25.64 -28.75
N THR A 42 -23.74 24.81 -27.93
CA THR A 42 -23.19 23.50 -28.28
C THR A 42 -23.52 22.60 -27.11
N THR A 43 -24.05 21.41 -27.39
CA THR A 43 -24.47 20.35 -26.46
C THR A 43 -23.72 20.42 -25.12
N THR A 44 -24.31 21.08 -24.14
CA THR A 44 -23.56 21.60 -22.98
C THR A 44 -23.38 20.49 -21.95
N THR A 45 -22.33 19.68 -22.09
CA THR A 45 -21.85 18.90 -20.94
C THR A 45 -21.32 19.91 -19.92
N ASN A 46 -21.88 19.86 -18.71
CA ASN A 46 -21.53 20.80 -17.66
C ASN A 46 -20.07 20.53 -17.25
N PRO A 47 -19.11 21.46 -17.45
CA PRO A 47 -17.69 21.23 -17.22
C PRO A 47 -17.39 20.92 -15.75
N VAL A 48 -18.26 21.35 -14.82
CA VAL A 48 -18.18 20.99 -13.41
C VAL A 48 -18.45 19.49 -13.22
N VAL A 49 -19.45 18.94 -13.89
CA VAL A 49 -19.81 17.51 -13.81
C VAL A 49 -18.72 16.64 -14.43
N GLU A 50 -18.11 17.09 -15.53
CA GLU A 50 -16.96 16.39 -16.14
C GLU A 50 -15.73 16.42 -15.23
N SER A 51 -15.45 17.55 -14.57
CA SER A 51 -14.32 17.66 -13.64
C SER A 51 -14.45 16.78 -12.39
N LEU A 52 -15.68 16.39 -12.01
CA LEU A 52 -15.96 15.45 -10.93
C LEU A 52 -15.89 13.98 -11.37
N ARG A 53 -15.90 13.71 -12.68
CA ARG A 53 -15.92 12.35 -13.24
C ARG A 53 -14.53 11.71 -13.33
N TYR A 54 -13.49 12.53 -13.51
CA TYR A 54 -12.13 12.06 -13.72
C TYR A 54 -11.23 12.49 -12.56
N GLU A 55 -10.67 11.50 -11.88
CA GLU A 55 -9.77 11.74 -10.75
C GLU A 55 -8.39 11.17 -11.04
N ARG A 56 -7.35 11.96 -10.76
CA ARG A 56 -5.97 11.48 -10.73
C ARG A 56 -5.64 11.00 -9.32
N LYS A 57 -5.21 9.74 -9.20
CA LYS A 57 -4.70 9.17 -7.95
C LYS A 57 -3.16 9.24 -7.93
N SER A 58 -2.60 9.44 -6.75
CA SER A 58 -1.17 9.23 -6.53
C SER A 58 -0.84 7.72 -6.56
N PRO A 59 0.43 7.34 -6.75
CA PRO A 59 0.81 5.92 -6.80
C PRO A 59 0.40 5.14 -5.54
N ILE A 60 0.60 5.73 -4.35
CA ILE A 60 0.24 5.09 -3.07
C ILE A 60 -1.28 4.92 -2.96
N GLU A 61 -2.05 5.96 -3.29
CA GLU A 61 -3.52 5.86 -3.28
C GLU A 61 -4.02 4.79 -4.23
N HIS A 62 -3.42 4.66 -5.42
CA HIS A 62 -3.81 3.64 -6.38
C HIS A 62 -3.57 2.22 -5.84
N ILE A 63 -2.42 1.96 -5.23
CA ILE A 63 -2.09 0.66 -4.62
C ILE A 63 -3.10 0.31 -3.53
N LEU A 64 -3.41 1.27 -2.65
CA LEU A 64 -4.38 1.05 -1.55
C LEU A 64 -5.81 0.87 -2.06
N LEU A 65 -6.19 1.52 -3.16
CA LEU A 65 -7.51 1.40 -3.76
C LEU A 65 -7.68 0.11 -4.57
N ARG A 66 -6.61 -0.40 -5.17
CA ARG A 66 -6.61 -1.56 -6.08
C ARG A 66 -5.42 -2.49 -5.79
N PRO A 67 -5.38 -3.12 -4.60
CA PRO A 67 -4.26 -3.96 -4.19
C PRO A 67 -4.13 -5.24 -5.01
N ASP A 68 -5.23 -5.73 -5.60
CA ASP A 68 -5.30 -7.04 -6.25
C ASP A 68 -4.25 -7.24 -7.35
N THR A 69 -3.91 -6.19 -8.11
CA THR A 69 -2.90 -6.28 -9.18
C THR A 69 -1.47 -6.27 -8.66
N TYR A 70 -1.24 -5.90 -7.41
CA TYR A 70 0.08 -5.78 -6.80
C TYR A 70 0.41 -6.98 -5.91
N VAL A 71 -0.54 -7.37 -5.06
CA VAL A 71 -0.33 -8.41 -4.04
C VAL A 71 -1.34 -9.56 -4.14
N GLY A 72 -2.32 -9.47 -5.04
CA GLY A 72 -3.44 -10.41 -5.10
C GLY A 72 -4.59 -10.01 -4.17
N SER A 73 -5.62 -10.87 -4.12
CA SER A 73 -6.83 -10.61 -3.34
C SER A 73 -6.52 -10.34 -1.87
N THR A 74 -7.08 -9.26 -1.34
CA THR A 74 -7.06 -8.96 0.11
C THR A 74 -8.14 -9.73 0.88
N ALA A 75 -9.18 -10.21 0.20
CA ALA A 75 -10.22 -11.01 0.80
C ALA A 75 -9.70 -12.40 1.22
N LEU A 76 -10.34 -12.99 2.23
CA LEU A 76 -10.06 -14.35 2.66
C LEU A 76 -10.43 -15.34 1.55
N ALA A 77 -9.45 -16.09 1.06
CA ALA A 77 -9.71 -17.23 0.18
C ALA A 77 -10.01 -18.44 1.06
N GLU A 78 -11.24 -18.95 1.00
CA GLU A 78 -11.68 -20.07 1.83
C GLU A 78 -11.38 -21.42 1.15
N TYR A 79 -11.04 -22.42 1.97
CA TYR A 79 -10.86 -23.82 1.55
C TYR A 79 -9.92 -24.01 0.34
N THR A 80 -8.83 -23.23 0.29
CA THR A 80 -7.81 -23.36 -0.74
C THR A 80 -6.84 -24.48 -0.36
N ASP A 81 -6.66 -25.47 -1.23
CA ASP A 81 -5.70 -26.55 -1.02
C ASP A 81 -4.27 -26.00 -1.04
N ALA A 82 -3.59 -26.07 0.11
CA ALA A 82 -2.22 -25.60 0.29
C ALA A 82 -1.34 -26.70 0.86
N TRP A 83 -0.05 -26.67 0.50
CA TRP A 83 0.96 -27.53 1.09
C TRP A 83 1.51 -26.88 2.35
N VAL A 84 1.39 -27.60 3.46
CA VAL A 84 1.87 -27.16 4.77
C VAL A 84 2.94 -28.13 5.23
N VAL A 85 4.04 -27.60 5.77
CA VAL A 85 5.07 -28.42 6.40
C VAL A 85 4.49 -28.99 7.70
N SER A 86 4.59 -30.30 7.88
CA SER A 86 4.13 -30.98 9.08
C SER A 86 4.87 -30.48 10.33
N GLU A 87 4.26 -30.61 11.50
CA GLU A 87 4.84 -30.11 12.77
C GLU A 87 6.21 -30.72 13.10
N ASP A 88 6.46 -31.95 12.63
CA ASP A 88 7.74 -32.65 12.76
C ASP A 88 8.80 -32.17 11.75
N GLY A 89 8.42 -31.34 10.77
CA GLY A 89 9.30 -30.76 9.75
C GLY A 89 9.79 -31.76 8.69
N GLN A 90 9.25 -32.98 8.66
CA GLN A 90 9.76 -34.06 7.81
C GLN A 90 8.97 -34.25 6.52
N SER A 91 7.75 -33.72 6.43
CA SER A 91 6.88 -33.93 5.29
C SER A 91 6.08 -32.67 4.93
N CYS A 92 5.59 -32.63 3.69
CA CYS A 92 4.59 -31.65 3.27
C CYS A 92 3.25 -32.36 3.13
N VAL A 93 2.22 -31.83 3.78
CA VAL A 93 0.85 -32.35 3.73
C VAL A 93 -0.02 -31.34 3.01
N GLN A 94 -0.84 -31.81 2.07
CA GLN A 94 -1.83 -30.96 1.42
C GLN A 94 -3.09 -30.90 2.29
N MET A 95 -3.55 -29.70 2.60
CA MET A 95 -4.77 -29.50 3.38
C MET A 95 -5.51 -28.23 2.96
N PRO A 96 -6.85 -28.19 3.11
CA PRO A 96 -7.62 -26.99 2.82
C PRO A 96 -7.38 -25.94 3.91
N LEU A 97 -6.86 -24.78 3.52
CA LEU A 97 -6.65 -23.63 4.39
C LEU A 97 -7.48 -22.43 3.96
N SER A 98 -7.80 -21.57 4.92
CA SER A 98 -8.40 -20.28 4.65
C SER A 98 -7.41 -19.17 5.00
N TYR A 99 -6.95 -18.41 4.01
CA TYR A 99 -5.94 -17.36 4.20
C TYR A 99 -6.11 -16.22 3.20
N SER A 100 -5.52 -15.06 3.48
CA SER A 100 -5.49 -13.92 2.56
C SER A 100 -4.26 -14.03 1.64
N PRO A 101 -4.43 -14.16 0.30
CA PRO A 101 -3.30 -14.21 -0.63
C PRO A 101 -2.40 -12.98 -0.55
N ALA A 102 -2.98 -11.79 -0.39
CA ALA A 102 -2.23 -10.55 -0.23
C ALA A 102 -1.27 -10.57 0.97
N LEU A 103 -1.70 -11.16 2.10
CA LEU A 103 -0.87 -11.28 3.29
C LEU A 103 0.35 -12.18 3.05
N LEU A 104 0.16 -13.33 2.40
CA LEU A 104 1.27 -14.19 2.04
C LEU A 104 2.22 -13.50 1.04
N LYS A 105 1.68 -12.71 0.11
CA LYS A 105 2.50 -12.03 -0.88
C LYS A 105 3.38 -10.94 -0.31
N ILE A 106 2.87 -10.10 0.59
CA ILE A 106 3.72 -9.08 1.22
C ILE A 106 4.85 -9.70 2.06
N PHE A 107 4.61 -10.88 2.63
CA PHE A 107 5.63 -11.64 3.36
C PHE A 107 6.66 -12.27 2.41
N ASP A 108 6.20 -12.90 1.32
CA ASP A 108 7.04 -13.48 0.24
C ASP A 108 7.99 -12.44 -0.36
N GLU A 109 7.53 -11.21 -0.62
CA GLU A 109 8.38 -10.13 -1.15
C GLU A 109 9.57 -9.83 -0.23
N ILE A 110 9.40 -9.86 1.10
CA ILE A 110 10.51 -9.62 2.03
C ILE A 110 11.48 -10.81 2.04
N LEU A 111 10.97 -12.05 1.99
CA LEU A 111 11.79 -13.25 1.94
C LEU A 111 12.63 -13.32 0.66
N VAL A 112 12.01 -13.05 -0.50
CA VAL A 112 12.72 -13.04 -1.79
C VAL A 112 13.76 -11.91 -1.81
N ASN A 113 13.44 -10.73 -1.31
CA ASN A 113 14.41 -9.63 -1.21
C ASN A 113 15.63 -10.00 -0.34
N ALA A 114 15.40 -10.74 0.76
CA ALA A 114 16.48 -11.25 1.61
C ALA A 114 17.27 -12.37 0.91
N ALA A 115 16.61 -13.29 0.22
CA ALA A 115 17.27 -14.33 -0.58
C ALA A 115 18.11 -13.75 -1.72
N ASP A 116 17.63 -12.71 -2.39
CA ASP A 116 18.34 -11.95 -3.43
C ASP A 116 19.61 -11.29 -2.89
N ASN A 117 19.70 -11.04 -1.57
CA ASN A 117 20.93 -10.58 -0.97
C ASN A 117 22.04 -11.65 -1.04
N LYS A 118 21.73 -12.96 -1.02
CA LYS A 118 22.74 -14.02 -1.20
C LYS A 118 23.39 -13.99 -2.58
N GLN A 119 22.62 -13.62 -3.61
CA GLN A 119 23.15 -13.51 -4.97
C GLN A 119 24.04 -12.28 -5.11
N ARG A 120 23.72 -11.19 -4.40
CA ARG A 120 24.50 -9.94 -4.39
C ARG A 120 25.76 -10.04 -3.51
N ASP A 121 25.64 -10.68 -2.35
CA ASP A 121 26.70 -10.92 -1.38
C ASP A 121 26.81 -12.43 -1.08
N PRO A 122 27.76 -13.12 -1.72
CA PRO A 122 28.01 -14.53 -1.49
C PRO A 122 28.41 -14.88 -0.06
N GLU A 123 28.83 -13.92 0.77
CA GLU A 123 29.22 -14.16 2.17
C GLU A 123 28.02 -14.28 3.10
N MET A 124 26.82 -13.86 2.67
CA MET A 124 25.59 -14.00 3.48
C MET A 124 25.35 -15.46 3.86
N ASN A 125 25.27 -15.78 5.15
CA ASN A 125 25.23 -17.16 5.65
C ASN A 125 23.93 -17.53 6.37
N GLU A 126 23.09 -16.56 6.73
CA GLU A 126 21.88 -16.77 7.52
C GLU A 126 20.73 -15.90 7.02
N LEU A 127 19.53 -16.48 6.96
CA LEU A 127 18.25 -15.78 6.84
C LEU A 127 17.39 -16.24 8.01
N ARG A 128 17.08 -15.31 8.92
CA ARG A 128 16.29 -15.59 10.13
C ARG A 128 14.92 -14.93 10.02
N VAL A 129 13.88 -15.69 10.36
CA VAL A 129 12.49 -15.24 10.41
C VAL A 129 11.97 -15.48 11.81
N ASP A 130 11.54 -14.42 12.48
CA ASP A 130 10.85 -14.48 13.77
C ASP A 130 9.40 -14.04 13.56
N ILE A 131 8.44 -14.90 13.90
CA ILE A 131 7.00 -14.63 13.82
C ILE A 131 6.46 -14.60 15.24
N ASP A 132 5.93 -13.45 15.66
CA ASP A 132 5.25 -13.30 16.95
C ASP A 132 3.85 -13.92 16.86
N GLN A 133 3.52 -14.81 17.81
CA GLN A 133 2.28 -15.60 17.83
C GLN A 133 1.30 -15.09 18.87
#